data_AF-A0A354FFG6-F1
#
_entry.id   AF-A0A354FFG6-F1
#
_cell.length_a   1.000
_cell.length_b   1.000
_cell.length_c   1.000
_cell.angle_alpha   90.00
_cell.angle_beta   90.00
_cell.angle_gamma   90.00
#
_symmetry.space_group_name_H-M   'P 1'
#
loop_
_entity.id
_entity.type
_entity.pdbx_description
1 polymer ?
#
loop_
_entity_poly.entity_id
_entity_poly.type
_entity_poly.pdbx_seq_one_letter_code
_entity_poly.pdbx_strand_id
1 'polypeptide(L)'
;MQHNEGIIALSACLAGEIPRMILNGDYEKAKETACEYREIFGKGNYFLEMMDHHLPDQRVVNEALHRLSQETGIPLVVTNDAHYLRREDAHIHDVLLCIQTGKTLQDENRMRFNGQEYY
;
A
#
# COMPACT_ATOMS: atom_id res chain seq x y z
N MET A 1 22.75 6.97 2.07
CA MET A 1 22.36 5.56 2.29
C MET A 1 23.32 4.66 1.52
N GLN A 2 23.67 3.47 2.02
CA GLN A 2 24.77 2.65 1.47
C GLN A 2 24.33 1.53 0.48
N HIS A 3 23.02 1.34 0.23
CA HIS A 3 22.50 0.20 -0.55
C HIS A 3 21.27 0.53 -1.42
N ASN A 4 21.24 1.68 -2.10
CA ASN A 4 20.11 2.11 -2.95
C ASN A 4 20.33 1.87 -4.46
N GLU A 5 21.55 1.53 -4.88
CA GLU A 5 21.88 1.33 -6.29
C GLU A 5 21.14 0.12 -6.87
N GLY A 6 20.47 0.32 -8.01
CA GLY A 6 19.73 -0.72 -8.71
C GLY A 6 18.36 -1.08 -8.10
N ILE A 7 17.89 -0.37 -7.07
CA ILE A 7 16.61 -0.63 -6.41
C ILE A 7 15.55 0.34 -6.90
N ILE A 8 14.40 -0.20 -7.35
CA ILE A 8 13.16 0.56 -7.54
C ILE A 8 12.30 0.38 -6.29
N ALA A 9 11.78 1.47 -5.75
CA ALA A 9 10.93 1.48 -4.58
C ALA A 9 9.57 2.15 -4.84
N LEU A 10 8.57 1.70 -4.09
CA LEU A 10 7.19 2.11 -4.18
C LEU A 10 6.74 2.72 -2.84
N SER A 11 5.70 3.57 -2.84
CA SER A 11 5.20 4.20 -1.60
C SER A 11 4.42 3.25 -0.66
N ALA A 12 4.26 1.98 -1.05
CA ALA A 12 3.58 0.92 -0.31
C ALA A 12 2.05 1.06 -0.20
N CYS A 13 1.42 0.03 0.36
CA CYS A 13 -0.03 -0.07 0.59
C CYS A 13 -0.51 0.85 1.72
N LEU A 14 -1.77 0.71 2.15
CA LEU A 14 -2.36 1.52 3.25
C LEU A 14 -1.55 1.50 4.57
N ALA A 15 -0.78 0.44 4.82
CA ALA A 15 0.08 0.33 5.99
C ALA A 15 1.43 1.08 5.84
N GLY A 16 1.75 1.55 4.62
CA GLY A 16 2.93 2.32 4.30
C GLY A 16 2.93 3.71 4.95
N GLU A 17 4.12 4.26 5.11
CA GLU A 17 4.31 5.52 5.84
C GLU A 17 3.54 6.70 5.21
N ILE A 18 3.64 6.88 3.89
CA ILE A 18 2.98 7.97 3.15
C ILE A 18 1.46 7.83 3.20
N PRO A 19 0.84 6.67 2.85
CA PRO A 19 -0.59 6.45 3.01
C PRO A 19 -1.09 6.70 4.44
N ARG A 20 -0.33 6.28 5.46
CA ARG A 20 -0.72 6.48 6.86
C ARG A 20 -0.67 7.94 7.29
N MET A 21 0.31 8.71 6.81
CA MET A 21 0.36 10.16 7.02
C MET A 21 -0.83 10.86 6.35
N ILE A 22 -1.19 10.47 5.12
CA ILE A 22 -2.36 11.00 4.41
C ILE A 22 -3.64 10.74 5.21
N LEU A 23 -3.86 9.51 5.68
CA LEU A 23 -5.04 9.15 6.47
C LEU A 23 -5.11 9.89 7.81
N ASN A 24 -3.97 10.27 8.38
CA ASN A 24 -3.90 11.07 9.60
C ASN A 24 -4.08 12.59 9.34
N GLY A 25 -4.22 13.02 8.08
CA GLY A 25 -4.35 14.42 7.70
C GLY A 25 -3.02 15.17 7.54
N ASP A 26 -1.88 14.49 7.64
CA ASP A 26 -0.53 15.08 7.58
C ASP A 26 0.01 15.15 6.13
N TYR A 27 -0.76 15.75 5.21
CA TYR A 27 -0.42 15.77 3.78
C TYR A 27 0.96 16.38 3.47
N GLU A 28 1.32 17.49 4.11
CA GLU A 28 2.63 18.14 3.88
C GLU A 28 3.79 17.25 4.31
N LYS A 29 3.62 16.51 5.41
CA LYS A 29 4.62 15.53 5.86
C LYS A 29 4.73 14.36 4.88
N ALA A 30 3.59 13.87 4.39
CA ALA A 30 3.56 12.83 3.35
C ALA A 30 4.31 13.27 2.08
N LYS A 31 4.18 14.54 1.69
CA LYS A 31 4.88 15.14 0.55
C LYS A 31 6.38 15.24 0.78
N GLU A 32 6.81 15.71 1.95
CA GLU A 32 8.21 15.79 2.33
C GLU A 32 8.86 14.40 2.28
N THR A 33 8.22 13.41 2.92
CA THR A 33 8.68 12.01 2.93
C THR A 33 8.74 11.40 1.53
N ALA A 34 7.75 11.66 0.66
CA ALA A 34 7.78 11.20 -0.73
C ALA A 34 8.95 11.79 -1.52
N CYS A 35 9.25 13.07 -1.31
CA CYS A 35 10.42 13.71 -1.91
C CYS A 35 11.72 13.12 -1.36
N GLU A 36 11.81 12.91 -0.05
CA GLU A 36 12.97 12.27 0.58
C GLU A 36 13.24 10.89 -0.02
N TYR A 37 12.21 10.05 -0.15
CA TYR A 37 12.37 8.74 -0.79
C TYR A 37 12.77 8.83 -2.26
N ARG A 38 12.25 9.80 -3.02
CA ARG A 38 12.74 10.04 -4.38
C ARG A 38 14.23 10.41 -4.40
N GLU A 39 14.70 11.24 -3.48
CA GLU A 39 16.13 11.59 -3.40
C GLU A 39 16.99 10.39 -2.98
N ILE A 40 16.45 9.52 -2.12
CA ILE A 40 17.12 8.28 -1.69
C ILE A 40 17.27 7.30 -2.85
N PHE A 41 16.20 6.97 -3.56
CA PHE A 41 16.24 5.94 -4.62
C PHE A 41 16.69 6.51 -5.97
N GLY A 42 16.60 7.82 -6.14
CA GLY A 42 16.93 8.53 -7.37
C GLY A 42 15.72 8.72 -8.28
N LYS A 43 15.77 9.79 -9.08
CA LYS A 43 14.72 10.10 -10.06
C LYS A 43 14.59 8.96 -11.08
N GLY A 44 13.37 8.44 -11.23
CA GLY A 44 13.07 7.29 -12.09
C GLY A 44 13.06 5.94 -11.38
N ASN A 45 13.47 5.89 -10.10
CA ASN A 45 13.51 4.66 -9.30
C ASN A 45 12.54 4.71 -8.10
N TYR A 46 11.71 5.75 -7.99
CA TYR A 46 10.70 5.87 -6.94
C TYR A 46 9.34 6.24 -7.53
N PHE A 47 8.30 5.54 -7.11
CA PHE A 47 6.94 5.69 -7.62
C PHE A 47 5.93 5.75 -6.46
N LEU A 48 4.88 6.54 -6.66
CA LEU A 48 3.70 6.55 -5.78
C LEU A 48 2.80 5.38 -6.18
N GLU A 49 2.54 4.48 -5.24
CA GLU A 49 1.83 3.22 -5.46
C GLU A 49 0.34 3.38 -5.15
N MET A 50 -0.49 3.13 -6.16
CA MET A 50 -1.94 3.15 -6.04
C MET A 50 -2.51 1.74 -6.10
N MET A 51 -3.52 1.49 -5.26
CA MET A 51 -4.25 0.24 -5.18
C MET A 51 -5.73 0.55 -4.98
N ASP A 52 -6.63 -0.25 -5.54
CA ASP A 52 -8.07 -0.11 -5.32
C ASP A 52 -8.73 -1.48 -5.06
N HIS A 53 -9.04 -1.72 -3.79
CA HIS A 53 -9.79 -2.88 -3.29
C HIS A 53 -11.20 -2.45 -2.85
N HIS A 54 -11.67 -1.31 -3.35
CA HIS A 54 -12.94 -0.68 -2.99
C HIS A 54 -13.05 -0.26 -1.52
N LEU A 55 -11.91 -0.03 -0.85
CA LEU A 55 -11.87 0.47 0.52
C LEU A 55 -12.01 2.00 0.55
N PRO A 56 -12.83 2.60 1.43
CA PRO A 56 -12.95 4.04 1.56
C PRO A 56 -11.61 4.76 1.77
N ASP A 57 -10.76 4.20 2.63
CA ASP A 57 -9.43 4.74 2.94
C ASP A 57 -8.50 4.74 1.71
N GLN A 58 -8.60 3.71 0.85
CA GLN A 58 -7.83 3.69 -0.40
C GLN A 58 -8.27 4.79 -1.35
N ARG A 59 -9.56 5.15 -1.40
CA ARG A 59 -10.02 6.27 -2.24
C ARG A 59 -9.40 7.59 -1.78
N VAL A 60 -9.42 7.84 -0.46
CA VAL A 60 -8.79 9.03 0.14
C VAL A 60 -7.29 9.07 -0.17
N VAL A 61 -6.59 7.96 0.03
CA VAL A 61 -5.16 7.85 -0.27
C VAL A 61 -4.88 8.04 -1.76
N ASN A 62 -5.65 7.41 -2.64
CA ASN A 62 -5.46 7.49 -4.09
C ASN A 62 -5.63 8.93 -4.63
N GLU A 63 -6.62 9.67 -4.15
CA GLU A 63 -6.80 11.08 -4.50
C GLU A 63 -5.61 11.94 -4.06
N ALA A 64 -5.13 11.72 -2.83
CA ALA A 64 -3.97 12.43 -2.31
C ALA A 64 -2.66 12.05 -3.01
N LEU A 65 -2.44 10.78 -3.35
CA LEU A 65 -1.29 10.32 -4.14
C LEU A 65 -1.32 10.90 -5.55
N HIS A 66 -2.50 10.99 -6.17
CA HIS A 66 -2.65 11.65 -7.47
C HIS A 66 -2.23 13.12 -7.38
N ARG A 67 -2.69 13.84 -6.35
CA ARG A 67 -2.27 15.22 -6.08
C ARG A 67 -0.76 15.34 -5.84
N LEU A 68 -0.18 14.46 -5.02
CA LEU A 68 1.26 14.41 -4.76
C LEU A 68 2.05 14.21 -6.05
N SER A 69 1.59 13.31 -6.93
CA SER A 69 2.22 13.08 -8.23
C SER A 69 2.25 14.34 -9.08
N GLN A 70 1.12 15.06 -9.17
CA GLN A 70 1.04 16.33 -9.91
C GLN A 70 1.96 17.41 -9.32
N GLU A 71 2.04 17.51 -7.99
CA GLU A 71 2.84 18.56 -7.32
C GLU A 71 4.35 18.28 -7.33
N THR A 72 4.76 17.01 -7.27
CA THR A 72 6.17 16.62 -7.09
C THR A 72 6.82 16.07 -8.36
N GLY A 73 6.00 15.69 -9.35
CA GLY A 73 6.44 14.97 -10.54
C GLY A 73 6.88 13.53 -10.30
N ILE A 74 6.63 12.96 -9.11
CA ILE A 74 6.86 11.53 -8.85
C ILE A 74 5.81 10.73 -9.64
N PRO A 75 6.22 9.78 -10.50
CA PRO A 75 5.28 8.99 -11.29
C PRO A 75 4.44 8.06 -10.41
N LEU A 76 3.22 7.77 -10.87
CA LEU A 76 2.33 6.78 -10.25
C LEU A 76 2.60 5.40 -10.85
N VAL A 77 2.37 4.36 -10.04
CA VAL A 77 2.27 2.97 -10.48
C VAL A 77 1.03 2.34 -9.85
N VAL A 78 0.36 1.44 -10.59
CA VAL A 78 -0.79 0.70 -10.08
C VAL A 78 -0.38 -0.73 -9.80
N THR A 79 -0.70 -1.21 -8.61
CA THR A 79 -0.49 -2.58 -8.15
C THR A 79 -1.74 -3.09 -7.44
N ASN A 80 -1.77 -4.38 -7.09
CA ASN A 80 -2.90 -4.99 -6.39
C ASN A 80 -2.54 -5.53 -5.00
N ASP A 81 -1.27 -5.69 -4.63
CA ASP A 81 -0.92 -6.37 -3.37
C ASP A 81 -1.54 -7.78 -3.28
N ALA A 82 -1.44 -8.54 -4.36
CA ALA A 82 -2.05 -9.87 -4.47
C ALA A 82 -1.47 -10.84 -3.43
N HIS A 83 -2.36 -11.55 -2.74
CA HIS A 83 -2.03 -12.55 -1.71
C HIS A 83 -2.47 -13.97 -2.11
N TYR A 84 -3.23 -14.10 -3.19
CA TYR A 84 -3.71 -15.36 -3.74
C TYR A 84 -3.86 -15.25 -5.26
N LEU A 85 -4.10 -16.36 -5.96
CA LEU A 85 -4.08 -16.39 -7.43
C LEU A 85 -5.43 -16.07 -8.08
N ARG A 86 -6.53 -16.45 -7.42
CA ARG A 86 -7.88 -16.26 -7.93
C ARG A 86 -8.78 -15.75 -6.83
N ARG A 87 -9.80 -14.98 -7.19
CA ARG A 87 -10.80 -14.45 -6.26
C ARG A 87 -11.40 -15.54 -5.35
N GLU A 88 -11.64 -16.74 -5.89
CA GLU A 88 -12.21 -17.85 -5.13
C GLU A 88 -11.29 -18.33 -4.00
N ASP A 89 -9.98 -18.11 -4.09
CA ASP A 89 -8.98 -18.54 -3.10
C ASP A 89 -8.98 -17.68 -1.83
N ALA A 90 -9.75 -16.58 -1.80
CA ALA A 90 -9.85 -15.69 -0.64
C ALA A 90 -10.24 -16.42 0.65
N HIS A 91 -11.10 -17.46 0.56
CA HIS A 91 -11.47 -18.26 1.72
C HIS A 91 -10.32 -19.14 2.24
N ILE A 92 -9.45 -19.63 1.35
CA ILE A 92 -8.26 -20.41 1.70
C ILE A 92 -7.23 -19.49 2.37
N HIS A 93 -7.09 -18.27 1.88
CA HIS A 93 -6.24 -17.26 2.51
C HIS A 93 -6.70 -16.91 3.94
N ASP A 94 -8.01 -16.75 4.20
CA ASP A 94 -8.55 -16.55 5.56
C ASP A 94 -8.22 -17.75 6.49
N VAL A 95 -8.31 -18.98 5.99
CA VAL A 95 -7.88 -20.18 6.72
C VAL A 95 -6.38 -20.14 7.03
N LEU A 96 -5.54 -19.73 6.07
CA LEU A 96 -4.11 -19.61 6.27
C LEU A 96 -3.76 -18.58 7.36
N LEU A 97 -4.44 -17.43 7.37
CA LEU A 97 -4.28 -16.40 8.42
C LEU A 97 -4.69 -16.94 9.81
N CYS A 98 -5.76 -17.73 9.89
CA CYS A 98 -6.16 -18.39 11.14
C CYS A 98 -5.06 -19.31 11.68
N ILE A 99 -4.46 -20.12 10.81
CA ILE A 99 -3.35 -21.02 11.18
C ILE A 99 -2.16 -20.20 11.69
N GLN A 100 -1.75 -19.16 10.96
CA GLN A 100 -0.62 -18.30 11.32
C GLN A 100 -0.82 -17.61 12.68
N THR A 101 -2.05 -17.22 13.00
CA THR A 101 -2.37 -16.47 14.22
C THR A 101 -2.86 -17.34 15.37
N GLY A 102 -2.93 -18.67 15.20
CA GLY A 102 -3.43 -19.60 16.20
C GLY A 102 -4.91 -19.38 16.55
N LYS A 103 -5.71 -18.90 15.59
CA LYS A 103 -7.13 -18.60 15.73
C LYS A 103 -8.00 -19.60 14.97
N THR A 104 -9.29 -19.63 15.28
CA THR A 104 -10.30 -20.39 14.53
C THR A 104 -11.08 -19.48 13.60
N LEU A 105 -11.70 -20.03 12.56
CA LEU A 105 -12.58 -19.27 11.65
C LEU A 105 -13.79 -18.65 12.37
N GLN A 106 -14.19 -19.24 13.50
CA GLN A 106 -15.29 -18.76 14.32
C GLN A 106 -14.89 -17.60 15.24
N ASP A 107 -13.58 -17.32 15.42
CA ASP A 107 -13.14 -16.15 16.18
C ASP A 107 -13.44 -14.88 15.37
N GLU A 108 -14.32 -14.02 15.90
CA GLU A 108 -14.71 -12.76 15.29
C GLU A 108 -13.57 -11.72 15.32
N ASN A 109 -12.64 -11.85 16.26
CA ASN A 109 -11.48 -10.96 16.43
C ASN A 109 -10.23 -11.50 15.72
N ARG A 110 -10.37 -12.52 14.86
CA ARG A 110 -9.25 -13.02 14.06
C ARG A 110 -8.76 -11.97 13.08
N MET A 111 -7.49 -12.07 12.71
CA MET A 111 -6.96 -11.34 11.56
C MET A 111 -7.62 -11.85 10.29
N ARG A 112 -8.20 -10.94 9.50
CA ARG A 112 -8.77 -11.20 8.18
C ARG A 112 -8.63 -9.97 7.30
N PHE A 113 -8.58 -10.17 5.99
CA PHE A 113 -8.54 -9.06 5.04
C PHE A 113 -9.94 -8.50 4.80
N ASN A 114 -10.03 -7.21 4.47
CA ASN A 114 -11.29 -6.58 4.07
C ASN A 114 -11.52 -6.82 2.58
N GLY A 115 -12.60 -7.53 2.22
CA GLY A 115 -12.93 -7.85 0.83
C GLY A 115 -12.20 -9.09 0.30
N GLN A 116 -12.28 -9.29 -1.02
CA GLN A 116 -11.77 -10.49 -1.73
C GLN A 116 -10.95 -10.11 -2.98
N GLU A 117 -10.45 -8.88 -3.04
CA GLU A 117 -9.88 -8.29 -4.27
C GLU A 117 -8.34 -8.33 -4.31
N TYR A 118 -7.69 -9.26 -3.57
CA TYR A 118 -6.23 -9.39 -3.47
C TYR A 118 -5.69 -10.55 -4.33
N TYR A 119 -6.03 -10.57 -5.62
CA TYR A 119 -5.70 -11.63 -6.60
C TYR A 119 -5.11 -11.10 -7.90
#